data_AF-Q1K2Z5-F1
#
_entry.id   AF-Q1K2Z5-F1
#
_cell.length_a   1.000
_cell.length_b   1.000
_cell.length_c   1.000
_cell.angle_alpha   90.00
_cell.angle_beta   90.00
_cell.angle_gamma   90.00
#
_symmetry.space_group_name_H-M   'P 1'
#
loop_
_entity.id
_entity.type
_entity.pdbx_description
1 polymer ?
#
loop_
_entity_poly.entity_id
_entity_poly.type
_entity_poly.pdbx_seq_one_letter_code
_entity_poly.pdbx_strand_id
1 'polypeptide(L)'
;MDSKTNFIVAAIGDTQAVIRAVDFKVAALLAAMLLPISSLGRIWAHVSHFSLSVGLCWGLIFGGTFLFLWLFAVLTLVRSISAIDNPSRHIVNSSSYNGSFYGGGLYEFGLLDAIVNRGVVKASKDVVSFSGDYPDCEDGLVSELTFEHMKLIYIRDVKMHRLRLGLNASFLWVLVGVIIYIVSKIS
;
A
#
# COMPACT_ATOMS: atom_id res chain seq x y z
N MET A 1 18.94 -2.10 29.90
CA MET A 1 17.93 -2.44 28.87
C MET A 1 17.95 -3.94 28.72
N ASP A 2 16.84 -4.60 29.07
CA ASP A 2 16.71 -6.05 28.96
C ASP A 2 16.87 -6.57 27.53
N SER A 3 17.34 -7.81 27.41
CA SER A 3 17.47 -8.54 26.15
C SER A 3 16.18 -8.55 25.33
N LYS A 4 15.01 -8.55 26.00
CA LYS A 4 13.70 -8.62 25.35
C LYS A 4 13.30 -7.29 24.69
N THR A 5 13.51 -6.17 25.38
CA THR A 5 13.27 -4.83 24.84
C THR A 5 14.13 -4.57 23.61
N ASN A 6 15.43 -4.91 23.69
CA ASN A 6 16.35 -4.79 22.55
C ASN A 6 15.90 -5.65 21.36
N PHE A 7 15.43 -6.87 21.62
CA PHE A 7 14.90 -7.75 20.59
C PHE A 7 13.67 -7.15 19.88
N ILE A 8 12.70 -6.60 20.63
CA ILE A 8 11.49 -6.02 20.04
C ILE A 8 11.83 -4.77 19.23
N VAL A 9 12.71 -3.90 19.73
CA VAL A 9 13.17 -2.72 18.99
C VAL A 9 13.85 -3.11 17.68
N ALA A 10 14.70 -4.14 17.70
CA ALA A 10 15.30 -4.69 16.48
C ALA A 10 14.24 -5.22 15.52
N ALA A 11 13.26 -5.99 16.01
CA ALA A 11 12.18 -6.55 15.20
C ALA A 11 11.25 -5.47 14.59
N ILE A 12 11.01 -4.37 15.31
CA ILE A 12 10.34 -3.17 14.81
C ILE A 12 11.15 -2.58 13.64
N GLY A 13 12.45 -2.38 13.85
CA GLY A 13 13.37 -1.86 12.83
C GLY A 13 13.37 -2.70 11.55
N ASP A 14 13.45 -4.03 11.69
CA ASP A 14 13.39 -4.97 10.57
C ASP A 14 12.05 -4.89 9.84
N THR A 15 10.94 -4.81 10.58
CA THR A 15 9.60 -4.69 9.99
C THR A 15 9.47 -3.40 9.18
N GLN A 16 9.98 -2.28 9.68
CA GLN A 16 10.03 -1.00 8.95
C GLN A 16 10.95 -1.06 7.72
N ALA A 17 12.07 -1.78 7.78
CA ALA A 17 12.94 -1.98 6.62
C ALA A 17 12.21 -2.76 5.52
N VAL A 18 11.46 -3.81 5.89
CA VAL A 18 10.62 -4.56 4.94
C VAL A 18 9.53 -3.68 4.32
N ILE A 19 8.82 -2.87 5.12
CA ILE A 19 7.81 -1.94 4.61
C ILE A 19 8.42 -0.99 3.57
N ARG A 20 9.57 -0.39 3.87
CA ARG A 20 10.28 0.51 2.94
C ARG A 20 10.70 -0.21 1.65
N ALA A 21 11.19 -1.44 1.75
CA ALA A 21 11.56 -2.24 0.57
C ALA A 21 10.34 -2.59 -0.30
N VAL A 22 9.18 -2.86 0.33
CA VAL A 22 7.91 -3.09 -0.39
C VAL A 22 7.45 -1.82 -1.09
N ASP A 23 7.48 -0.67 -0.41
CA ASP A 23 7.07 0.62 -0.99
C ASP A 23 7.92 0.99 -2.22
N PHE A 24 9.23 0.73 -2.17
CA PHE A 24 10.11 0.91 -3.33
C PHE A 24 9.71 0.02 -4.52
N LYS A 25 9.43 -1.27 -4.27
CA LYS A 25 8.99 -2.20 -5.32
C LYS A 25 7.64 -1.80 -5.92
N VAL A 26 6.69 -1.38 -5.08
CA VAL A 26 5.39 -0.90 -5.53
C VAL A 26 5.56 0.35 -6.40
N ALA A 27 6.43 1.29 -6.01
CA ALA A 27 6.64 2.52 -6.78
C ALA A 27 7.24 2.23 -8.16
N ALA A 28 8.25 1.36 -8.22
CA ALA A 28 8.86 0.93 -9.48
C ALA A 28 7.83 0.24 -10.40
N LEU A 29 7.02 -0.66 -9.84
CA LEU A 29 5.98 -1.36 -10.60
C LEU A 29 4.87 -0.41 -11.07
N LEU A 30 4.44 0.52 -10.21
CA LEU A 30 3.45 1.54 -10.57
C LEU A 30 3.96 2.41 -11.73
N ALA A 31 5.20 2.87 -11.68
CA ALA A 31 5.81 3.62 -12.78
C ALA A 31 5.80 2.82 -14.10
N ALA A 32 6.17 1.54 -14.06
CA ALA A 32 6.11 0.65 -15.23
C ALA A 32 4.68 0.50 -15.76
N MET A 33 3.69 0.37 -14.88
CA MET A 33 2.26 0.24 -15.23
C MET A 33 1.66 1.52 -15.83
N LEU A 34 2.30 2.68 -15.65
CA LEU A 34 1.88 3.96 -16.25
C LEU A 34 2.51 4.21 -17.63
N LEU A 35 3.59 3.51 -18.02
CA LEU A 35 4.22 3.64 -19.35
C LEU A 35 3.24 3.48 -20.54
N PRO A 36 2.28 2.53 -20.52
CA PRO A 36 1.32 2.32 -21.61
C PRO A 36 0.46 3.55 -21.94
N ILE A 37 0.30 4.49 -20.99
CA ILE A 37 -0.50 5.70 -21.18
C ILE A 37 -0.02 6.50 -22.40
N SER A 38 1.29 6.58 -22.61
CA SER A 38 1.88 7.28 -23.77
C SER A 38 1.58 6.61 -25.11
N SER A 39 1.19 5.32 -25.09
CA SER A 39 1.01 4.49 -26.28
C SER A 39 -0.43 3.98 -26.45
N LEU A 40 -1.40 4.58 -25.76
CA LEU A 40 -2.82 4.15 -25.79
C LEU A 40 -3.39 4.06 -27.21
N GLY A 41 -3.06 5.00 -28.10
CA GLY A 41 -3.51 4.96 -29.49
C GLY A 41 -3.03 3.72 -30.24
N ARG A 42 -1.77 3.29 -30.01
CA ARG A 42 -1.22 2.07 -30.64
C ARG A 42 -1.83 0.81 -30.03
N ILE A 43 -2.02 0.79 -28.71
CA ILE A 43 -2.66 -0.33 -28.01
C ILE A 43 -4.09 -0.50 -28.53
N TRP A 44 -4.85 0.59 -28.67
CA TRP A 44 -6.21 0.54 -29.19
C TRP A 44 -6.28 0.07 -30.63
N ALA A 45 -5.30 0.43 -31.48
CA ALA A 45 -5.21 -0.09 -32.83
C ALA A 45 -5.00 -1.62 -32.88
N HIS A 46 -4.23 -2.18 -31.94
CA HIS A 46 -4.09 -3.63 -31.83
C HIS A 46 -5.37 -4.30 -31.34
N VAL A 47 -6.08 -3.69 -30.37
CA VAL A 47 -7.38 -4.20 -29.89
C VAL A 47 -8.44 -4.16 -30.99
N SER A 48 -8.48 -3.09 -31.80
CA SER A 48 -9.43 -2.98 -32.90
C SER A 48 -9.14 -3.98 -34.00
N HIS A 49 -7.87 -4.16 -34.39
CA HIS A 49 -7.47 -5.16 -35.37
C HIS A 49 -7.79 -6.58 -34.88
N PHE A 50 -7.47 -6.90 -33.62
CA PHE A 50 -7.85 -8.16 -32.98
C PHE A 50 -9.36 -8.40 -33.08
N SER A 51 -10.17 -7.39 -32.77
CA SER A 51 -11.64 -7.48 -32.83
C SER A 51 -12.15 -7.76 -34.24
N LEU A 52 -11.49 -7.23 -35.28
CA LEU A 52 -11.80 -7.52 -36.68
C LEU A 52 -11.42 -8.96 -37.06
N SER A 53 -10.30 -9.46 -36.55
CA SER A 53 -9.78 -10.80 -36.85
C SER A 53 -10.58 -11.93 -36.19
N VAL A 54 -10.95 -11.80 -34.91
CA VAL A 54 -11.64 -12.86 -34.15
C VAL A 54 -13.13 -12.62 -33.94
N GLY A 55 -13.64 -11.48 -34.41
CA GLY A 55 -15.02 -11.04 -34.24
C GLY A 55 -15.22 -10.14 -33.01
N LEU A 56 -16.26 -9.29 -33.11
CA LEU A 56 -16.51 -8.20 -32.18
C LEU A 56 -16.70 -8.66 -30.72
N CYS A 57 -17.43 -9.76 -30.49
CA CYS A 57 -17.68 -10.27 -29.13
C CYS A 57 -16.38 -10.65 -28.41
N TRP A 58 -15.49 -11.38 -29.07
CA TRP A 58 -14.20 -11.76 -28.50
C TRP A 58 -13.28 -10.56 -28.31
N GLY A 59 -13.31 -9.61 -29.25
CA GLY A 59 -12.64 -8.32 -29.13
C GLY A 59 -13.06 -7.53 -27.88
N LEU A 60 -14.36 -7.43 -27.61
CA LEU A 60 -14.89 -6.76 -26.43
C LEU A 60 -14.50 -7.47 -25.13
N ILE A 61 -14.54 -8.81 -25.10
CA ILE A 61 -14.15 -9.58 -23.92
C ILE A 61 -12.66 -9.36 -23.62
N PHE A 62 -11.77 -9.62 -24.58
CA PHE A 62 -10.32 -9.51 -24.35
C PHE A 62 -9.89 -8.06 -24.12
N GLY A 63 -10.43 -7.10 -24.88
CA GLY A 63 -10.17 -5.67 -24.68
C GLY A 63 -10.68 -5.18 -23.33
N GLY A 64 -11.88 -5.58 -22.93
CA GLY A 64 -12.46 -5.27 -21.62
C GLY A 64 -11.65 -5.87 -20.47
N THR A 65 -11.25 -7.14 -20.57
CA THR A 65 -10.38 -7.81 -19.60
C THR A 65 -9.01 -7.13 -19.51
N PHE A 66 -8.41 -6.75 -20.64
CA PHE A 66 -7.15 -6.01 -20.67
C PHE A 66 -7.25 -4.70 -19.89
N LEU A 67 -8.26 -3.88 -20.18
CA LEU A 67 -8.48 -2.61 -19.49
C LEU A 67 -8.79 -2.79 -18.01
N PHE A 68 -9.63 -3.78 -17.67
CA PHE A 68 -9.96 -4.09 -16.29
C PHE A 68 -8.75 -4.51 -15.48
N LEU A 69 -7.94 -5.45 -15.99
CA LEU A 69 -6.73 -5.92 -15.30
C LEU A 69 -5.71 -4.80 -15.12
N TRP A 70 -5.54 -3.95 -16.14
CA TRP A 70 -4.66 -2.79 -16.06
C TRP A 70 -5.10 -1.81 -14.96
N LEU A 71 -6.37 -1.40 -14.99
CA LEU A 71 -6.91 -0.46 -14.02
C LEU A 71 -6.89 -1.05 -12.60
N PHE A 72 -7.26 -2.32 -12.46
CA PHE A 72 -7.21 -3.03 -11.18
C PHE A 72 -5.79 -3.11 -10.62
N ALA A 73 -4.79 -3.42 -11.45
CA ALA A 73 -3.38 -3.40 -11.05
C ALA A 73 -2.93 -2.00 -10.61
N VAL A 74 -3.23 -0.95 -11.39
CA VAL A 74 -2.88 0.43 -11.02
C VAL A 74 -3.53 0.83 -9.68
N LEU A 75 -4.83 0.58 -9.52
CA LEU A 75 -5.56 0.92 -8.29
C LEU A 75 -5.01 0.18 -7.07
N THR A 76 -4.74 -1.12 -7.19
CA THR A 76 -4.18 -1.91 -6.08
C THR A 76 -2.79 -1.43 -5.67
N LEU A 77 -1.94 -1.04 -6.64
CA LEU A 77 -0.62 -0.49 -6.37
C LEU A 77 -0.66 0.91 -5.73
N VAL A 78 -1.53 1.80 -6.22
CA VAL A 78 -1.77 3.11 -5.59
C VAL A 78 -2.22 2.96 -4.13
N ARG A 79 -3.17 2.05 -3.87
CA ARG A 79 -3.60 1.75 -2.49
C ARG A 79 -2.50 1.11 -1.65
N SER A 80 -1.50 0.46 -2.25
CA SER A 80 -0.39 -0.13 -1.51
C SER A 80 0.60 0.94 -1.02
N ILE A 81 0.88 1.98 -1.82
CA ILE A 81 1.72 3.12 -1.41
C ILE A 81 0.99 4.07 -0.44
N SER A 82 -0.33 4.17 -0.56
CA SER A 82 -1.14 5.07 0.26
C SER A 82 -0.86 4.87 1.76
N ALA A 83 -0.84 5.98 2.50
CA ALA A 83 -0.70 5.94 3.95
C ALA A 83 -1.79 5.04 4.56
N ILE A 84 -1.38 4.23 5.53
CA ILE A 84 -2.29 3.42 6.33
C ILE A 84 -2.44 4.14 7.66
N ASP A 85 -3.68 4.51 8.00
CA ASP A 85 -4.00 5.13 9.28
C ASP A 85 -3.61 4.21 10.46
N ASN A 86 -3.52 4.78 11.67
CA ASN A 86 -3.15 4.04 12.87
C ASN A 86 -3.98 2.74 12.99
N PRO A 87 -3.36 1.55 12.84
CA PRO A 87 -4.09 0.29 12.78
C PRO A 87 -4.44 -0.25 14.17
N SER A 88 -4.40 0.58 15.21
CA SER A 88 -4.76 0.20 16.58
C SER A 88 -6.09 -0.55 16.65
N ARG A 89 -7.10 -0.12 15.87
CA ARG A 89 -8.43 -0.77 15.78
C ARG A 89 -8.41 -2.21 15.24
N HIS A 90 -7.31 -2.65 14.62
CA HIS A 90 -7.13 -4.00 14.11
C HIS A 90 -6.42 -4.93 15.09
N ILE A 91 -6.09 -4.45 16.30
CA ILE A 91 -5.45 -5.22 17.35
C ILE A 91 -6.45 -5.51 18.47
N VAL A 92 -6.52 -6.77 18.90
CA VAL A 92 -7.38 -7.20 20.00
C VAL A 92 -6.91 -6.52 21.29
N ASN A 93 -7.86 -6.01 22.09
CA ASN A 93 -7.60 -5.28 23.32
C ASN A 93 -6.73 -4.02 23.14
N SER A 94 -6.86 -3.33 21.99
CA SER A 94 -6.11 -2.10 21.71
C SER A 94 -6.32 -0.98 22.73
N SER A 95 -7.46 -0.98 23.44
CA SER A 95 -7.76 0.01 24.49
C SER A 95 -6.88 -0.12 25.74
N SER A 96 -6.16 -1.22 25.88
CA SER A 96 -5.23 -1.45 27.00
C SER A 96 -3.84 -0.83 26.77
N TYR A 97 -3.61 -0.23 25.61
CA TYR A 97 -2.31 0.32 25.20
C TYR A 97 -2.47 1.76 24.72
N ASN A 98 -1.45 2.58 24.95
CA ASN A 98 -1.51 4.01 24.62
C ASN A 98 -1.09 4.30 23.17
N GLY A 99 -0.28 3.42 22.57
CA GLY A 99 0.38 3.67 21.30
C GLY A 99 1.42 4.80 21.39
N SER A 100 2.09 4.95 22.53
CA SER A 100 2.94 6.12 22.85
C SER A 100 4.30 6.08 22.16
N PHE A 101 4.76 4.92 21.67
CA PHE A 101 6.01 4.83 20.91
C PHE A 101 5.90 5.42 19.50
N TYR A 102 4.82 5.13 18.77
CA TYR A 102 4.61 5.69 17.43
C TYR A 102 3.84 7.02 17.47
N GLY A 103 3.02 7.24 18.51
CA GLY A 103 2.26 8.49 18.68
C GLY A 103 1.19 8.70 17.60
N GLY A 104 0.70 7.62 17.00
CA GLY A 104 -0.24 7.69 15.88
C GLY A 104 -1.58 8.34 16.29
N GLY A 105 -1.97 9.42 15.61
CA GLY A 105 -3.19 10.17 15.94
C GLY A 105 -2.97 11.34 16.91
N LEU A 106 -1.71 11.69 17.21
CA LEU A 106 -1.39 12.88 18.01
C LEU A 106 -1.81 14.19 17.30
N TYR A 107 -1.92 14.17 15.97
CA TYR A 107 -2.38 15.30 15.16
C TYR A 107 -3.60 14.89 14.33
N GLU A 108 -4.56 15.81 14.21
CA GLU A 108 -5.71 15.64 13.32
C GLU A 108 -5.55 16.58 12.12
N PHE A 109 -5.55 16.00 10.93
CA PHE A 109 -5.41 16.72 9.67
C PHE A 109 -6.73 16.72 8.91
N GLY A 110 -7.12 17.88 8.39
CA GLY A 110 -8.21 18.03 7.44
C GLY A 110 -7.71 18.07 5.99
N LEU A 111 -8.65 18.12 5.03
CA LEU A 111 -8.33 18.10 3.60
C LEU A 111 -7.43 19.26 3.16
N LEU A 112 -7.60 20.46 3.72
CA LEU A 112 -6.77 21.62 3.38
C LEU A 112 -5.33 21.46 3.87
N ASP A 113 -5.10 20.65 4.92
CA ASP A 113 -3.76 20.40 5.46
C ASP A 113 -2.91 19.51 4.55
N ALA A 114 -3.54 18.85 3.56
CA ALA A 114 -2.81 18.14 2.51
C ALA A 114 -2.04 19.08 1.57
N ILE A 115 -2.40 20.37 1.52
CA ILE A 115 -1.84 21.36 0.60
C ILE A 115 -1.20 22.54 1.36
N VAL A 116 -1.78 22.95 2.48
CA VAL A 116 -1.36 24.15 3.23
C VAL A 116 -1.00 23.76 4.66
N ASN A 117 0.21 24.12 5.11
CA ASN A 117 0.62 23.91 6.50
C ASN A 117 0.00 24.98 7.42
N ARG A 118 -1.18 24.71 7.98
CA ARG A 118 -1.92 25.67 8.82
C ARG A 118 -1.45 25.60 10.28
N GLY A 119 -1.13 26.75 10.87
CA GLY A 119 -0.76 26.85 12.29
C GLY A 119 -1.87 26.52 13.30
N VAL A 120 -3.10 26.25 12.83
CA VAL A 120 -4.21 25.75 13.66
C VAL A 120 -4.03 24.28 14.04
N VAL A 121 -3.29 23.50 13.23
CA VAL A 121 -3.01 22.09 13.52
C VAL A 121 -1.98 22.03 14.64
N LYS A 122 -2.38 21.45 15.76
CA LYS A 122 -1.53 21.24 16.94
C LYS A 122 -1.72 19.82 17.46
N ALA A 123 -0.77 19.36 18.26
CA ALA A 123 -0.89 18.07 18.94
C ALA A 123 -2.09 18.10 19.89
N SER A 124 -2.80 16.97 20.01
CA SER A 124 -3.94 16.80 20.92
C SER A 124 -3.51 16.72 22.39
N LYS A 125 -2.24 16.45 22.66
CA LYS A 125 -1.61 16.45 23.98
C LYS A 125 -0.38 17.36 24.00
N ASP A 126 -0.16 18.04 25.12
CA ASP A 126 1.11 18.72 25.38
C ASP A 126 2.22 17.73 25.78
N VAL A 127 3.45 18.22 25.88
CA VAL A 127 4.64 17.40 26.17
C VAL A 127 4.53 16.67 27.50
N VAL A 128 4.04 17.34 28.55
CA VAL A 128 3.92 16.75 29.90
C VAL A 128 2.85 15.66 29.87
N SER A 129 1.69 15.98 29.32
CA SER A 129 0.59 15.02 29.15
C SER A 129 0.98 13.79 28.32
N PHE A 130 1.73 13.98 27.23
CA PHE A 130 2.20 12.85 26.39
C PHE A 130 3.28 12.01 27.10
N SER A 131 4.21 12.65 27.82
CA SER A 131 5.22 11.90 28.59
C SER A 131 4.62 11.04 29.69
N GLY A 132 3.46 11.42 30.23
CA GLY A 132 2.70 10.61 31.18
C GLY A 132 2.05 9.36 30.58
N ASP A 133 1.98 9.25 29.25
CA ASP A 133 1.48 8.03 28.58
C ASP A 133 2.56 6.93 28.48
N TYR A 134 3.82 7.25 28.82
CA TYR A 134 4.89 6.25 28.83
C TYR A 134 4.70 5.29 30.00
N PRO A 135 4.90 3.97 29.79
CA PRO A 135 4.80 3.01 30.88
C PRO A 135 5.85 3.25 31.97
N ASP A 136 5.43 3.22 33.23
CA ASP A 136 6.31 3.42 34.40
C ASP A 136 7.14 2.18 34.77
N CYS A 137 6.88 1.02 34.15
CA CYS A 137 7.55 -0.24 34.44
C CYS A 137 8.02 -0.95 33.16
N GLU A 138 9.03 -1.82 33.30
CA GLU A 138 9.65 -2.54 32.18
C GLU A 138 8.67 -3.49 31.46
N ASP A 139 7.81 -4.19 32.20
CA ASP A 139 6.76 -5.03 31.61
C ASP A 139 5.76 -4.22 30.77
N GLY A 140 5.42 -3.02 31.25
CA GLY A 140 4.58 -2.08 30.52
C GLY A 140 5.26 -1.62 29.23
N LEU A 141 6.55 -1.31 29.29
CA LEU A 141 7.34 -0.93 28.11
C LEU A 141 7.39 -2.07 27.07
N VAL A 142 7.63 -3.30 27.50
CA VAL A 142 7.63 -4.48 26.63
C VAL A 142 6.28 -4.65 25.94
N SER A 143 5.19 -4.48 26.69
CA SER A 143 3.82 -4.65 26.16
C SER A 143 3.46 -3.54 25.17
N GLU A 144 3.83 -2.29 25.48
CA GLU A 144 3.64 -1.13 24.62
C GLU A 144 4.45 -1.24 23.30
N LEU A 145 5.73 -1.66 23.39
CA LEU A 145 6.55 -1.93 22.20
C LEU A 145 6.00 -3.10 21.38
N THR A 146 5.46 -4.12 22.03
CA THR A 146 4.83 -5.26 21.34
C THR A 146 3.58 -4.81 20.58
N PHE A 147 2.73 -3.99 21.20
CA PHE A 147 1.57 -3.39 20.54
C PHE A 147 1.96 -2.61 19.28
N GLU A 148 3.05 -1.86 19.35
CA GLU A 148 3.58 -1.07 18.25
C GLU A 148 4.17 -1.94 17.14
N HIS A 149 4.88 -3.01 17.51
CA HIS A 149 5.34 -4.00 16.56
C HIS A 149 4.18 -4.67 15.82
N MET A 150 3.10 -5.01 16.51
CA MET A 150 1.89 -5.58 15.91
C MET A 150 1.22 -4.63 14.91
N LYS A 151 1.17 -3.33 15.21
CA LYS A 151 0.66 -2.31 14.26
C LYS A 151 1.48 -2.29 12.97
N LEU A 152 2.80 -2.33 13.09
CA LEU A 152 3.70 -2.36 11.93
C LEU A 152 3.61 -3.68 11.15
N ILE A 153 3.44 -4.81 11.83
CA ILE A 153 3.18 -6.12 11.20
C ILE A 153 1.92 -6.04 10.35
N TYR A 154 0.83 -5.46 10.87
CA TYR A 154 -0.39 -5.29 10.10
C TYR A 154 -0.18 -4.44 8.84
N ILE A 155 0.50 -3.29 8.96
CA ILE A 155 0.84 -2.42 7.82
C ILE A 155 1.63 -3.20 6.75
N ARG A 156 2.67 -3.93 7.18
CA ARG A 156 3.49 -4.77 6.31
C ARG A 156 2.63 -5.80 5.57
N ASP A 157 1.79 -6.52 6.28
CA ASP A 157 1.02 -7.63 5.71
C ASP A 157 -0.03 -7.13 4.71
N VAL A 158 -0.70 -6.01 5.01
CA VAL A 158 -1.62 -5.33 4.07
C VAL A 158 -0.90 -4.87 2.81
N LYS A 159 0.26 -4.23 2.93
CA LYS A 159 1.06 -3.78 1.78
C LYS A 159 1.56 -4.96 0.95
N MET A 160 2.05 -6.03 1.59
CA MET A 160 2.46 -7.26 0.92
C MET A 160 1.30 -7.94 0.19
N HIS A 161 0.12 -8.00 0.78
CA HIS A 161 -1.06 -8.55 0.15
C HIS A 161 -1.47 -7.75 -1.11
N ARG A 162 -1.55 -6.41 -0.99
CA ARG A 162 -1.85 -5.51 -2.12
C ARG A 162 -0.81 -5.62 -3.23
N LEU A 163 0.48 -5.69 -2.90
CA LEU A 163 1.57 -5.91 -3.86
C LEU A 163 1.39 -7.24 -4.61
N ARG A 164 1.08 -8.35 -3.91
CA ARG A 164 0.84 -9.64 -4.55
C ARG A 164 -0.34 -9.59 -5.52
N LEU A 165 -1.46 -8.96 -5.13
CA LEU A 165 -2.60 -8.77 -6.01
C LEU A 165 -2.25 -7.92 -7.24
N GLY A 166 -1.56 -6.80 -7.04
CA GLY A 166 -1.10 -5.93 -8.12
C GLY A 166 -0.18 -6.66 -9.10
N LEU A 167 0.80 -7.40 -8.59
CA LEU A 167 1.71 -8.22 -9.41
C LEU A 167 0.97 -9.28 -10.23
N ASN A 168 0.05 -10.03 -9.60
CA ASN A 168 -0.71 -11.06 -10.29
C ASN A 168 -1.59 -10.44 -11.40
N ALA A 169 -2.24 -9.31 -11.12
CA ALA A 169 -3.03 -8.58 -12.11
C ALA A 169 -2.17 -8.03 -13.25
N SER A 170 -1.00 -7.44 -12.95
CA SER A 170 -0.02 -6.99 -13.94
C SER A 170 0.46 -8.14 -14.82
N PHE A 171 0.74 -9.32 -14.24
CA PHE A 171 1.16 -10.49 -15.00
C PHE A 171 0.08 -10.97 -15.97
N LEU A 172 -1.16 -11.12 -15.49
CA LEU A 172 -2.30 -11.50 -16.34
C LEU A 172 -2.56 -10.44 -17.42
N TRP A 173 -2.43 -9.17 -17.08
CA TRP A 173 -2.56 -8.05 -18.02
C TRP A 173 -1.55 -8.15 -19.16
N VAL A 174 -0.27 -8.43 -18.85
CA VAL A 174 0.77 -8.64 -19.87
C VAL A 174 0.44 -9.84 -20.74
N LEU A 175 0.01 -10.97 -20.16
CA LEU A 175 -0.35 -12.16 -20.94
C LEU A 175 -1.48 -11.88 -21.93
N VAL A 176 -2.57 -11.23 -21.48
CA VAL A 176 -3.68 -10.84 -22.34
C VAL A 176 -3.21 -9.87 -23.43
N GLY A 177 -2.38 -8.89 -23.07
CA GLY A 177 -1.81 -7.93 -24.03
C GLY A 177 -0.96 -8.59 -25.12
N VAL A 178 -0.13 -9.57 -24.75
CA VAL A 178 0.69 -10.35 -25.69
C VAL A 178 -0.19 -11.18 -26.63
N ILE A 179 -1.24 -11.82 -26.13
CA ILE A 179 -2.19 -12.57 -26.96
C ILE A 179 -2.86 -11.66 -27.98
N ILE A 180 -3.38 -10.50 -27.54
CA ILE A 180 -4.00 -9.50 -28.43
C ILE A 180 -3.01 -9.07 -29.51
N TYR A 181 -1.77 -8.76 -29.12
CA TYR A 181 -0.73 -8.32 -30.05
C TYR A 181 -0.38 -9.39 -31.10
N ILE A 182 -0.14 -10.63 -30.69
CA ILE A 182 0.23 -11.74 -31.58
C ILE A 182 -0.89 -12.01 -32.59
N VAL A 183 -2.12 -12.15 -32.11
CA VAL A 183 -3.27 -12.42 -32.99
C VAL A 183 -3.53 -11.25 -33.94
N SER A 184 -3.42 -10.01 -33.45
CA SER A 184 -3.49 -8.80 -34.28
C SER A 184 -2.40 -8.73 -35.37
N LYS A 185 -1.30 -9.48 -35.26
CA LYS A 185 -0.21 -9.47 -36.24
C LYS A 185 -0.23 -10.65 -37.22
N ILE A 186 -0.81 -11.77 -36.81
CA ILE A 186 -0.84 -13.00 -37.61
C ILE A 186 -2.11 -13.10 -38.45
N SER A 187 -3.22 -12.56 -37.94
CA SER A 187 -4.49 -12.44 -38.68
C SER A 187 -4.53 -11.15 -39.49
#